data_AF-A0A923YD76-F1
#
_entry.id   AF-A0A923YD76-F1
#
_cell.length_a   1.000
_cell.length_b   1.000
_cell.length_c   1.000
_cell.angle_alpha   90.00
_cell.angle_beta   90.00
_cell.angle_gamma   90.00
#
_symmetry.space_group_name_H-M   'P 1'
#
loop_
_entity.id
_entity.type
_entity.pdbx_description
1 polymer ?
#
loop_
_entity_poly.entity_id
_entity_poly.type
_entity_poly.pdbx_seq_one_letter_code
_entity_poly.pdbx_strand_id
1 'polypeptide(L)'
;MTIKALVGDGKVRTTHPARVGANELGFEFADMLAVVVALTPADFYKSMTTHVDHTVWQDVYRPSTRAGGIYLKLTVIDDLLIVSFKEL
;
A
#
# COMPACT_ATOMS: atom_id res chain seq x y z
N MET A 1 9.77 -2.92 -13.38
CA MET A 1 9.17 -3.92 -12.48
C MET A 1 7.79 -3.42 -12.04
N THR A 2 6.79 -4.28 -11.89
CA THR A 2 5.44 -3.85 -11.42
C THR A 2 5.30 -4.04 -9.92
N ILE A 3 4.38 -3.31 -9.28
CA ILE A 3 4.04 -3.49 -7.85
C ILE A 3 3.68 -4.96 -7.55
N LYS A 4 2.94 -5.62 -8.44
CA LYS A 4 2.55 -7.03 -8.27
C LYS A 4 3.75 -7.98 -8.33
N ALA A 5 4.75 -7.69 -9.17
CA ALA A 5 6.00 -8.46 -9.20
C ALA A 5 6.80 -8.32 -7.90
N LEU A 6 6.87 -7.11 -7.32
CA LEU A 6 7.53 -6.88 -6.03
C LEU A 6 6.90 -7.68 -4.89
N VAL A 7 5.57 -7.82 -4.89
CA VAL A 7 4.85 -8.67 -3.96
C VAL A 7 5.18 -10.15 -4.18
N GLY A 8 5.18 -10.62 -5.43
CA GLY A 8 5.53 -12.00 -5.78
C GLY A 8 6.95 -12.39 -5.35
N ASP A 9 7.90 -11.46 -5.45
CA ASP A 9 9.30 -11.67 -5.06
C ASP A 9 9.56 -11.50 -3.56
N GLY A 10 8.52 -11.23 -2.75
CA GLY A 10 8.66 -10.99 -1.31
C GLY A 10 9.38 -9.68 -0.96
N LYS A 11 9.57 -8.77 -1.94
CA LYS A 11 10.22 -7.47 -1.77
C LYS A 11 9.25 -6.42 -1.25
N VAL A 12 8.62 -6.73 -0.12
CA VAL A 12 7.63 -5.86 0.54
C VAL A 12 8.00 -5.60 1.98
N ARG A 13 7.86 -4.35 2.41
CA ARG A 13 7.91 -3.93 3.81
C ARG A 13 6.69 -3.08 4.13
N THR A 14 6.36 -3.03 5.41
CA THR A 14 5.40 -2.07 5.95
C THR A 14 6.07 -1.36 7.11
N THR A 15 5.56 -0.19 7.43
CA THR A 15 5.89 0.47 8.69
C THR A 15 5.09 -0.14 9.85
N HIS A 16 5.62 -0.05 11.07
CA HIS A 16 4.91 -0.54 12.25
C HIS A 16 3.51 0.09 12.42
N PRO A 17 3.33 1.43 12.27
CA PRO A 17 2.00 2.03 12.35
C PRO A 17 1.01 1.49 11.30
N ALA A 18 1.48 1.24 10.07
CA ALA A 18 0.64 0.65 9.04
C ALA A 18 0.25 -0.81 9.34
N ARG A 19 1.14 -1.58 10.01
CA ARG A 19 0.82 -2.92 10.50
C ARG A 19 -0.25 -2.87 11.59
N VAL A 20 -0.10 -1.96 12.54
CA VAL A 20 -1.07 -1.76 13.63
C VAL A 20 -2.43 -1.36 13.06
N GLY A 21 -2.48 -0.34 12.21
CA GLY A 21 -3.75 0.09 11.60
C GLY A 21 -4.40 -0.98 10.72
N ALA A 22 -3.61 -1.80 10.01
CA ALA A 22 -4.15 -2.96 9.29
C ALA A 22 -4.75 -3.98 10.26
N ASN A 23 -4.04 -4.34 11.34
CA ASN A 23 -4.53 -5.27 12.34
C ASN A 23 -5.81 -4.77 13.04
N GLU A 24 -5.93 -3.47 13.32
CA GLU A 24 -7.13 -2.83 13.88
C GLU A 24 -8.34 -2.95 12.95
N LEU A 25 -8.10 -2.90 11.63
CA LEU A 25 -9.10 -3.18 10.59
C LEU A 25 -9.31 -4.69 10.33
N GLY A 26 -8.66 -5.53 11.14
CA GLY A 26 -8.76 -6.99 11.08
C GLY A 26 -7.93 -7.63 9.98
N PHE A 27 -7.01 -6.90 9.34
CA PHE A 27 -6.13 -7.40 8.28
C PHE A 27 -4.79 -7.86 8.83
N GLU A 28 -4.43 -9.10 8.55
CA GLU A 28 -3.05 -9.57 8.76
C GLU A 28 -2.13 -9.13 7.61
N PHE A 29 -0.82 -9.38 7.74
CA PHE A 29 0.11 -9.03 6.66
C PHE A 29 -0.23 -9.69 5.33
N ALA A 30 -0.64 -10.96 5.34
CA ALA A 30 -1.04 -11.66 4.12
C ALA A 30 -2.25 -10.98 3.45
N ASP A 31 -3.21 -10.51 4.25
CA ASP A 31 -4.37 -9.78 3.73
C ASP A 31 -3.95 -8.43 3.12
N MET A 32 -3.01 -7.70 3.73
CA MET A 32 -2.48 -6.47 3.15
C MET A 32 -1.89 -6.71 1.76
N LEU A 33 -1.13 -7.81 1.58
CA LEU A 33 -0.58 -8.18 0.29
C LEU A 33 -1.68 -8.58 -0.71
N ALA A 34 -2.70 -9.30 -0.26
CA ALA A 34 -3.84 -9.66 -1.08
C ALA A 34 -4.58 -8.42 -1.61
N VAL A 35 -4.77 -7.39 -0.77
CA VAL A 35 -5.34 -6.10 -1.18
C VAL A 35 -4.48 -5.44 -2.26
N VAL A 36 -3.16 -5.38 -2.08
CA VAL A 36 -2.23 -4.80 -3.08
C VAL A 36 -2.30 -5.55 -4.41
N VAL A 37 -2.36 -6.88 -4.39
CA VAL A 37 -2.44 -7.71 -5.60
C VAL A 37 -3.79 -7.55 -6.30
N ALA A 38 -4.87 -7.34 -5.53
CA ALA A 38 -6.22 -7.13 -6.02
C ALA A 38 -6.45 -5.74 -6.64
N LEU A 39 -5.55 -4.77 -6.42
CA LEU A 39 -5.71 -3.42 -6.96
C LEU A 39 -5.91 -3.41 -8.47
N THR A 40 -6.83 -2.54 -8.86
CA THR A 40 -7.18 -2.21 -10.24
C THR A 40 -6.87 -0.74 -10.53
N PRO A 41 -6.82 -0.32 -11.82
CA PRO A 41 -6.67 1.08 -12.16
C PRO A 41 -7.79 1.99 -11.60
N ALA A 42 -8.98 1.45 -11.36
CA ALA A 42 -10.11 2.21 -10.81
C ALA A 42 -9.92 2.59 -9.33
N ASP A 43 -9.06 1.85 -8.61
CA ASP A 43 -8.75 2.15 -7.22
C ASP A 43 -7.74 3.30 -7.10
N PHE A 44 -7.07 3.70 -8.19
CA PHE A 44 -6.08 4.77 -8.18
C PHE A 44 -6.74 6.11 -7.89
N TYR A 45 -6.21 6.81 -6.89
CA TYR A 45 -6.69 8.14 -6.52
C TYR A 45 -5.77 9.24 -7.02
N LYS A 46 -4.47 9.20 -6.65
CA LYS A 46 -3.46 10.16 -7.09
C LYS A 46 -2.05 9.66 -6.79
N SER A 47 -1.07 10.24 -7.48
CA SER A 47 0.34 10.17 -7.08
C SER A 47 0.73 11.46 -6.36
N MET A 48 1.58 11.37 -5.37
CA MET A 48 2.13 12.52 -4.65
C MET A 48 3.58 12.26 -4.24
N THR A 49 4.38 13.30 -4.13
CA THR A 49 5.73 13.17 -3.56
C THR A 49 5.67 13.30 -2.03
N THR A 50 6.73 12.87 -1.35
CA THR A 50 6.87 13.20 0.08
C THR A 50 7.27 14.66 0.27
N HIS A 51 7.06 15.20 1.48
CA HIS A 51 7.54 16.55 1.82
C HIS A 51 9.05 16.59 2.07
N VAL A 52 9.63 15.47 2.52
CA VAL A 52 11.05 15.37 2.87
C VAL A 52 11.90 15.19 1.62
N ASP A 53 11.39 14.44 0.65
CA ASP A 53 12.05 14.16 -0.60
C ASP A 53 11.03 14.14 -1.76
N HIS A 54 11.15 15.13 -2.64
CA HIS A 54 10.29 15.30 -3.81
C HIS A 54 10.65 14.35 -4.96
N THR A 55 11.72 13.57 -4.84
CA THR A 55 12.08 12.53 -5.81
C THR A 55 11.39 11.20 -5.52
N VAL A 56 10.90 11.02 -4.29
CA VAL A 56 10.18 9.82 -3.85
C VAL A 56 8.69 9.98 -4.11
N TRP A 57 8.17 9.15 -5.02
CA TRP A 57 6.76 9.12 -5.39
C TRP A 57 5.97 8.09 -4.57
N GLN A 58 4.79 8.51 -4.14
CA GLN A 58 3.81 7.70 -3.45
C GLN A 58 2.52 7.65 -4.26
N ASP A 59 2.10 6.46 -4.63
CA ASP A 59 0.79 6.24 -5.24
C ASP A 59 -0.24 5.97 -4.15
N VAL A 60 -1.36 6.68 -4.24
CA VAL A 60 -2.47 6.56 -3.30
C VAL A 60 -3.63 5.87 -4.00
N TYR A 61 -4.13 4.81 -3.38
CA TYR A 61 -5.27 4.03 -3.81
C TYR A 61 -6.39 4.08 -2.76
N ARG A 62 -7.62 3.86 -3.21
CA ARG A 62 -8.83 3.80 -2.38
C ARG A 62 -9.67 2.55 -2.70
N PRO A 63 -9.14 1.34 -2.46
CA PRO A 63 -9.90 0.12 -2.71
C PRO A 63 -11.04 -0.03 -1.70
N SER A 64 -12.12 -0.65 -2.16
CA SER A 64 -13.18 -1.17 -1.30
C SER A 64 -12.79 -2.55 -0.78
N THR A 65 -12.77 -2.73 0.54
CA THR A 65 -12.37 -3.98 1.20
C THR A 65 -13.46 -4.49 2.14
N ARG A 66 -13.22 -5.65 2.78
CA ARG A 66 -14.11 -6.16 3.84
C ARG A 66 -14.26 -5.23 5.05
N ALA A 67 -13.29 -4.33 5.26
CA ALA A 67 -13.34 -3.31 6.31
C ALA A 67 -13.92 -1.98 5.81
N GLY A 68 -14.45 -1.93 4.59
CA GLY A 68 -14.88 -0.70 3.92
C GLY A 68 -13.81 -0.09 3.03
N GLY A 69 -14.01 1.17 2.64
CA GLY A 69 -13.02 1.92 1.87
C GLY A 69 -11.81 2.26 2.74
N ILE A 70 -10.61 2.08 2.22
CA ILE A 70 -9.36 2.38 2.93
C ILE A 70 -8.47 3.33 2.12
N TYR A 71 -7.58 4.06 2.79
CA TYR A 71 -6.45 4.70 2.12
C TYR A 71 -5.24 3.78 2.12
N LEU A 72 -4.78 3.44 0.93
CA LEU A 72 -3.58 2.66 0.71
C LEU A 72 -2.52 3.53 0.03
N LYS A 73 -1.35 3.67 0.64
CA LYS A 73 -0.21 4.35 0.01
C LYS A 73 0.88 3.35 -0.31
N LEU A 74 1.37 3.40 -1.54
CA LEU A 74 2.44 2.55 -2.05
C LEU A 74 3.62 3.43 -2.45
N THR A 75 4.82 3.06 -2.01
CA THR A 75 6.07 3.72 -2.37
C THR A 75 7.06 2.65 -2.77
N VAL A 76 7.75 2.82 -3.90
CA VAL A 76 8.84 1.93 -4.32
C VAL A 76 10.16 2.65 -4.10
N ILE A 77 11.02 2.09 -3.25
CA ILE A 77 12.37 2.59 -2.99
C ILE A 77 13.33 1.43 -3.14
N ASP A 78 14.35 1.54 -4.00
CA ASP A 78 15.36 0.48 -4.22
C ASP A 78 14.76 -0.91 -4.44
N ASP A 79 13.77 -1.02 -5.34
CA ASP A 79 13.01 -2.25 -5.62
C ASP A 79 12.34 -2.86 -4.38
N LEU A 80 12.00 -2.05 -3.38
CA LEU A 80 11.24 -2.44 -2.21
C LEU A 80 9.92 -1.70 -2.16
N LEU A 81 8.82 -2.45 -2.10
CA LEU A 81 7.49 -1.89 -1.92
C LEU A 81 7.24 -1.58 -0.43
N ILE A 82 7.00 -0.31 -0.12
CA ILE A 82 6.54 0.15 1.19
C ILE A 82 5.03 0.36 1.14
N VAL A 83 4.32 -0.34 2.03
CA VAL A 83 2.85 -0.29 2.13
C VAL A 83 2.44 0.51 3.37
N SER A 84 1.49 1.44 3.23
CA SER A 84 0.83 2.10 4.34
C SER A 84 -0.69 1.97 4.25
N PHE A 85 -1.31 1.54 5.35
CA PHE A 85 -2.76 1.45 5.53
C PHE A 85 -3.25 2.56 6.46
N LYS A 86 -4.33 3.23 6.08
CA LYS A 86 -5.05 4.15 6.95
C LYS A 86 -6.55 3.99 6.73
N GLU A 87 -7.32 3.98 7.82
CA GLU A 87 -8.77 4.13 7.75
C GLU A 87 -9.15 5.48 7.12
N LEU A 88 -10.31 5.51 6.47
CA LEU A 88 -10.85 6.67 5.75
C LEU A 88 -11.55 7.63 6.72
#